data_AF-A0A924LBW9-F1
#
_entry.id   AF-A0A924LBW9-F1
#
_cell.length_a   1.000
_cell.length_b   1.000
_cell.length_c   1.000
_cell.angle_alpha   90.00
_cell.angle_beta   90.00
_cell.angle_gamma   90.00
#
_symmetry.space_group_name_H-M   'P 1'
#
loop_
_entity.id
_entity.type
_entity.pdbx_description
1 polymer ?
#
loop_
_entity_poly.entity_id
_entity_poly.type
_entity_poly.pdbx_seq_one_letter_code
_entity_poly.pdbx_strand_id
1 'polypeptide(L)'
;MRVCLIASSRSPVAEPFHGGLEAHTASLAGALIARGHDVQVFAAPGSDARFNVCELTVPTAFTSREGRTDLGSTADEWMQEHHAYLSLMLDLARRGRSRFDVIHNNSLHHIPIAMAEATG
;
A
#
# COMPACT_ATOMS: atom_id res chain seq x y z
N MET A 1 -3.27 -3.80 -19.68
CA MET A 1 -2.90 -4.66 -18.54
C MET A 1 -3.59 -4.14 -17.30
N ARG A 2 -3.95 -5.05 -16.40
CA ARG A 2 -4.50 -4.79 -15.07
C ARG A 2 -3.37 -4.88 -14.05
N VAL A 3 -3.04 -3.76 -13.42
CA VAL A 3 -1.86 -3.61 -12.55
C VAL A 3 -2.31 -3.36 -11.13
N CYS A 4 -1.85 -4.20 -10.21
CA CYS A 4 -1.95 -3.98 -8.77
C CYS A 4 -0.66 -3.27 -8.31
N LEU A 5 -0.78 -2.08 -7.73
CA LEU A 5 0.33 -1.39 -7.08
C LEU A 5 0.14 -1.46 -5.57
N ILE A 6 1.08 -2.10 -4.86
CA ILE A 6 1.10 -2.14 -3.39
C ILE A 6 1.96 -0.97 -2.91
N ALA A 7 1.37 0.01 -2.25
CA ALA A 7 2.02 1.22 -1.78
C ALA A 7 2.17 1.23 -0.24
N SER A 8 2.64 2.36 0.31
CA SER A 8 2.74 2.59 1.75
C SER A 8 1.35 2.51 2.40
N SER A 9 1.24 1.76 3.50
CA SER A 9 0.04 1.70 4.37
C SER A 9 0.04 2.82 5.42
N ARG A 10 1.17 3.50 5.61
CA ARG A 10 1.37 4.56 6.61
C ARG A 10 1.21 5.96 6.04
N SER A 11 1.68 6.16 4.82
CA SER A 11 1.79 7.49 4.20
C SER A 11 0.92 7.56 2.95
N PRO A 12 -0.07 8.48 2.92
CA PRO A 12 -0.94 8.64 1.77
C PRO A 12 -0.19 8.99 0.49
N VAL A 13 -0.59 8.39 -0.63
CA VAL A 13 -0.16 8.74 -1.98
C VAL A 13 -0.99 9.94 -2.45
N ALA A 14 -0.74 11.10 -1.85
CA ALA A 14 -1.42 12.36 -2.14
C ALA A 14 -0.49 13.55 -1.89
N GLU A 15 -0.72 14.65 -2.60
CA GLU A 15 0.01 15.90 -2.36
C GLU A 15 -0.55 16.63 -1.11
N PRO A 16 0.31 17.26 -0.28
CA PRO A 16 1.77 17.22 -0.35
C PRO A 16 2.32 15.85 0.08
N PHE A 17 3.25 15.29 -0.70
CA PHE A 17 3.81 13.97 -0.43
C PHE A 17 4.67 13.95 0.83
N HIS A 18 4.54 12.89 1.64
CA HIS A 18 5.36 12.67 2.83
C HIS A 18 6.84 12.45 2.49
N GLY A 19 7.12 11.79 1.36
CA GLY A 19 8.47 11.54 0.89
C GLY A 19 8.55 11.07 -0.56
N GLY A 20 9.73 10.57 -0.94
CA GLY A 20 10.02 10.16 -2.32
C GLY A 20 9.25 8.92 -2.76
N LEU A 21 8.87 8.03 -1.85
CA LEU A 21 8.10 6.83 -2.17
C LEU A 21 6.66 7.18 -2.59
N GLU A 22 6.01 8.10 -1.89
CA GLU A 22 4.66 8.53 -2.22
C GLU A 22 4.65 9.27 -3.55
N ALA A 23 5.62 10.19 -3.75
CA ALA A 23 5.78 10.91 -5.01
C ALA A 23 6.09 9.96 -6.18
N HIS A 24 6.95 8.96 -5.97
CA HIS A 24 7.26 7.96 -6.99
C HIS A 24 6.06 7.07 -7.31
N THR A 25 5.31 6.61 -6.30
CA THR A 25 4.08 5.82 -6.48
C THR A 25 3.06 6.61 -7.31
N ALA A 26 2.85 7.89 -6.98
CA ALA A 26 1.94 8.76 -7.71
C ALA A 26 2.37 8.96 -9.18
N SER A 27 3.67 9.16 -9.42
CA SER A 27 4.24 9.30 -10.76
C SER A 27 4.07 8.01 -11.58
N LEU A 28 4.38 6.85 -10.99
CA LEU A 28 4.24 5.55 -11.63
C LEU A 28 2.78 5.23 -11.95
N ALA A 29 1.87 5.37 -10.97
CA ALA A 29 0.45 5.13 -11.17
C ALA A 29 -0.12 6.05 -12.26
N GLY A 30 0.19 7.35 -12.21
CA GLY A 30 -0.22 8.30 -13.24
C GLY A 30 0.30 7.95 -14.63
N ALA A 31 1.57 7.56 -14.74
CA ALA A 31 2.20 7.17 -16.00
C ALA A 31 1.64 5.87 -16.60
N LEU A 32 1.20 4.93 -15.76
CA LEU A 32 0.53 3.70 -16.19
C LEU A 32 -0.91 3.97 -16.64
N ILE A 33 -1.66 4.76 -15.87
CA ILE A 33 -3.03 5.19 -16.24
C ILE A 33 -3.02 5.96 -17.55
N ALA A 34 -2.09 6.91 -17.72
CA ALA A 34 -1.95 7.70 -18.94
C ALA A 34 -1.64 6.85 -20.19
N ARG A 35 -1.07 5.66 -20.01
CA ARG A 35 -0.83 4.68 -21.08
C ARG A 35 -2.02 3.74 -21.34
N GLY A 36 -3.13 3.91 -20.63
CA GLY A 36 -4.35 3.10 -20.78
C GLY A 36 -4.32 1.77 -20.01
N HIS A 37 -3.44 1.61 -19.02
CA HIS A 37 -3.49 0.47 -18.12
C HIS A 37 -4.61 0.65 -17.08
N ASP A 38 -5.25 -0.45 -16.70
CA ASP A 38 -6.19 -0.49 -15.58
C ASP A 38 -5.38 -0.66 -14.30
N VAL A 39 -5.32 0.38 -13.46
CA VAL A 39 -4.47 0.42 -12.27
C VAL A 39 -5.36 0.46 -11.04
N GLN A 40 -5.04 -0.38 -10.05
CA GLN A 40 -5.58 -0.30 -8.70
C GLN A 40 -4.43 -0.15 -7.72
N VAL A 41 -4.49 0.89 -6.88
CA VAL A 41 -3.44 1.20 -5.90
C VAL A 41 -3.91 0.82 -4.51
N PHE A 42 -3.23 -0.09 -3.84
CA PHE A 42 -3.44 -0.40 -2.43
C PHE A 42 -2.56 0.52 -1.57
N ALA A 43 -3.13 1.48 -0.87
CA ALA A 43 -2.38 2.54 -0.18
C ALA A 43 -3.03 2.98 1.13
N ALA A 44 -2.32 3.80 1.92
CA ALA A 44 -2.82 4.38 3.16
C ALA A 44 -4.12 5.18 2.94
N PRO A 45 -5.01 5.23 3.95
CA PRO A 45 -6.20 6.07 3.91
C PRO A 45 -5.89 7.54 3.60
N GLY A 46 -6.73 8.18 2.79
CA GLY A 46 -6.51 9.57 2.35
C GLY A 46 -5.57 9.74 1.15
N SER A 47 -5.17 8.64 0.49
CA SER A 47 -4.48 8.71 -0.81
C SER A 47 -5.42 9.25 -1.90
N ASP A 48 -4.86 9.83 -2.96
CA ASP A 48 -5.63 10.51 -4.01
C ASP A 48 -6.50 9.52 -4.81
N ALA A 49 -7.82 9.73 -4.79
CA ALA A 49 -8.82 8.89 -5.43
C ALA A 49 -8.65 8.76 -6.95
N ARG A 50 -7.93 9.69 -7.60
CA ARG A 50 -7.62 9.61 -9.03
C ARG A 50 -6.85 8.35 -9.42
N PHE A 51 -6.20 7.68 -8.45
CA PHE A 51 -5.43 6.46 -8.65
C PHE A 51 -6.23 5.17 -8.38
N ASN A 52 -7.57 5.23 -8.30
CA ASN A 52 -8.42 4.06 -8.02
C ASN A 52 -7.94 3.30 -6.77
N VAL A 53 -7.86 4.05 -5.66
CA VAL A 53 -7.27 3.58 -4.41
C VAL A 53 -8.19 2.57 -3.73
N CYS A 54 -7.59 1.46 -3.29
CA CYS A 54 -8.16 0.57 -2.28
C CYS A 54 -7.37 0.76 -0.98
N GLU A 55 -8.03 1.25 0.06
CA GLU A 55 -7.32 1.61 1.30
C GLU A 55 -6.81 0.38 2.05
N LEU A 56 -5.54 0.43 2.46
CA LEU A 56 -4.95 -0.49 3.42
C LEU A 56 -5.31 -0.02 4.81
N THR A 57 -6.41 -0.54 5.35
CA THR A 57 -6.84 -0.18 6.70
C THR A 57 -5.87 -0.74 7.73
N VAL A 58 -5.04 0.12 8.29
CA VAL A 58 -4.28 -0.10 9.52
C VAL A 58 -5.08 0.58 10.63
N PRO A 59 -5.64 -0.14 11.62
CA PRO A 59 -6.39 0.49 12.70
C PRO A 59 -5.48 1.45 13.45
N THR A 60 -5.66 2.76 13.32
CA THR A 60 -4.85 3.72 14.06
C THR A 60 -5.09 3.52 15.55
N ALA A 61 -4.10 3.02 16.28
CA ALA A 61 -4.10 3.14 17.73
C ALA A 61 -4.16 4.64 18.05
N PHE A 62 -5.16 5.07 18.81
CA PHE A 62 -5.25 6.43 19.33
C PHE A 62 -4.03 6.68 20.23
N THR A 63 -2.94 7.18 19.67
CA THR A 63 -1.86 7.75 20.47
C THR A 63 -2.31 9.15 20.86
N SER A 64 -2.79 9.30 22.10
CA SER A 64 -3.03 10.61 22.71
C SER A 64 -1.80 11.49 22.54
N ARG A 65 -2.03 12.74 22.13
CA ARG A 65 -1.04 13.77 21.73
C ARG A 65 -0.19 14.29 22.90
N GLU A 66 0.04 13.48 23.93
CA GLU A 66 0.78 13.85 25.12
C GLU A 66 1.75 12.73 25.46
N GLY A 67 2.97 12.86 24.92
CA GLY A 67 4.14 12.13 25.38
C GLY A 67 4.27 10.71 24.86
N ARG A 68 4.91 10.57 23.70
CA ARG A 68 5.97 9.56 23.49
C ARG A 68 6.90 10.01 22.38
N THR A 69 7.98 10.67 22.79
CA THR A 69 9.27 10.63 22.11
C THR A 69 9.77 9.19 22.21
N ASP A 70 9.37 8.33 21.28
CA ASP A 70 10.06 7.06 21.08
C ASP A 70 10.19 6.78 19.59
N LEU A 71 11.46 6.70 19.17
CA LEU A 71 11.90 6.61 17.79
C LEU A 71 11.73 5.15 17.33
N GLY A 72 10.53 4.84 16.84
CA GLY A 72 10.20 3.54 16.26
C GLY A 72 8.69 3.37 16.22
N SER A 73 8.18 2.78 15.13
CA SER A 73 6.80 2.29 15.11
C SER A 73 6.61 1.43 16.36
N THR A 74 5.59 1.74 17.17
CA THR A 74 5.29 0.90 18.32
C THR A 74 5.06 -0.54 17.83
N ALA A 75 5.39 -1.55 18.65
CA ALA A 75 5.22 -2.96 18.26
C ALA A 75 3.78 -3.24 17.76
N ASP A 76 2.79 -2.53 18.32
CA ASP A 76 1.39 -2.58 17.91
C ASP A 76 1.17 -2.01 16.51
N GLU A 77 1.72 -0.83 16.18
CA GLU A 77 1.65 -0.26 14.82
C GLU A 77 2.29 -1.17 13.77
N TRP A 78 3.45 -1.75 14.09
CA TRP A 78 4.11 -2.69 13.20
C TRP A 78 3.25 -3.94 12.99
N MET A 79 2.59 -4.45 14.03
CA MET A 79 1.73 -5.62 13.93
C MET A 79 0.46 -5.34 13.14
N GLN A 80 -0.11 -4.15 13.26
CA GLN A 80 -1.25 -3.72 12.46
C GLN A 80 -0.89 -3.58 10.98
N GLU A 81 0.27 -2.99 10.69
CA GLU A 81 0.82 -2.89 9.35
C GLU A 81 1.06 -4.29 8.76
N HIS A 82 1.64 -5.19 9.56
CA HIS A 82 1.82 -6.59 9.21
C HIS A 82 0.49 -7.26 8.85
N HIS A 83 -0.56 -7.08 9.66
CA HIS A 83 -1.89 -7.63 9.38
C HIS A 83 -2.52 -7.05 8.11
N ALA A 84 -2.35 -5.75 7.84
CA ALA A 84 -2.86 -5.13 6.62
C ALA A 84 -2.22 -5.75 5.37
N TYR A 85 -0.89 -5.87 5.35
CA TYR A 85 -0.18 -6.49 4.23
C TYR A 85 -0.44 -7.99 4.10
N LEU A 86 -0.50 -8.73 5.21
CA LEU A 86 -0.85 -10.14 5.19
C LEU A 86 -2.27 -10.37 4.64
N SER A 87 -3.22 -9.55 5.05
CA SER A 87 -4.61 -9.62 4.55
C SER A 87 -4.68 -9.34 3.06
N LEU A 88 -3.97 -8.32 2.58
CA LEU A 88 -3.84 -8.03 1.15
C LEU A 88 -3.24 -9.22 0.39
N MET A 89 -2.12 -9.76 0.87
CA MET A 89 -1.43 -10.85 0.18
C MET A 89 -2.26 -12.14 0.15
N LEU A 90 -3.03 -12.45 1.20
CA LEU A 90 -4.00 -13.56 1.19
C LEU A 90 -5.13 -13.33 0.19
N ASP A 91 -5.60 -12.09 0.02
CA ASP A 91 -6.59 -11.76 -1.01
C ASP A 91 -6.02 -11.94 -2.43
N LEU A 92 -4.82 -11.42 -2.66
CA LEU A 92 -4.11 -11.54 -3.94
C LEU A 92 -3.77 -13.01 -4.25
N ALA A 93 -3.45 -13.83 -3.25
CA ALA A 93 -3.22 -15.26 -3.45
C ALA A 93 -4.48 -16.00 -3.95
N ARG A 94 -5.67 -15.62 -3.42
CA ARG A 94 -6.94 -16.26 -3.79
C ARG A 94 -7.51 -15.75 -5.10
N ARG A 95 -7.38 -14.44 -5.36
CA ARG A 95 -8.14 -13.74 -6.42
C ARG A 95 -7.27 -12.86 -7.31
N GLY A 96 -5.97 -12.72 -7.02
CA GLY A 96 -5.06 -11.82 -7.73
C GLY A 96 -4.92 -12.19 -9.20
N ARG A 97 -4.73 -13.48 -9.52
CA ARG A 97 -4.53 -13.95 -10.91
C ARG A 97 -5.70 -13.67 -11.85
N SER A 98 -6.93 -13.66 -11.34
CA SER A 98 -8.10 -13.32 -12.17
C SER A 98 -8.31 -11.81 -12.30
N ARG A 99 -7.74 -11.01 -11.38
CA ARG A 99 -7.91 -9.56 -11.30
C ARG A 99 -6.78 -8.77 -11.95
N PHE A 100 -5.55 -9.26 -11.88
CA PHE A 100 -4.35 -8.53 -12.25
C PHE A 100 -3.43 -9.38 -13.12
N ASP A 101 -2.81 -8.72 -14.09
CA ASP A 101 -1.77 -9.30 -14.93
C ASP A 101 -0.39 -9.13 -14.26
N VAL A 102 -0.22 -8.06 -13.46
CA VAL A 102 1.03 -7.73 -12.75
C VAL A 102 0.70 -7.22 -11.34
N ILE A 103 1.43 -7.72 -10.34
CA ILE A 103 1.49 -7.17 -8.99
C ILE A 103 2.87 -6.51 -8.83
N HIS A 104 2.88 -5.22 -8.54
CA HIS A 104 4.09 -4.44 -8.33
C HIS A 104 4.14 -3.94 -6.89
N ASN A 105 5.12 -4.44 -6.14
CA ASN A 105 5.35 -4.02 -4.77
C ASN A 105 6.21 -2.75 -4.73
N ASN A 106 5.60 -1.64 -4.32
CA ASN A 106 6.28 -0.39 -4.01
C ASN A 106 6.17 -0.03 -2.50
N SER A 107 5.81 -1.01 -1.67
CA SER A 107 5.84 -0.90 -0.22
C SER A 107 7.20 -1.31 0.33
N LEU A 108 7.50 -0.86 1.56
CA LEU A 108 8.71 -1.27 2.28
C LEU A 108 8.50 -2.47 3.21
N HIS A 109 7.29 -3.03 3.25
CA HIS A 109 6.98 -4.13 4.15
C HIS A 109 7.48 -5.46 3.57
N HIS A 110 7.95 -6.36 4.45
CA HIS A 110 8.56 -7.62 4.03
C HIS A 110 7.53 -8.66 3.54
N ILE A 111 6.27 -8.56 3.96
CA ILE A 111 5.23 -9.56 3.65
C ILE A 111 4.94 -9.72 2.15
N PRO A 112 4.78 -8.64 1.35
CA PRO A 112 4.61 -8.78 -0.09
C PRO A 112 5.73 -9.56 -0.78
N ILE A 113 6.98 -9.43 -0.30
CA ILE A 113 8.13 -10.18 -0.83
C ILE A 113 8.06 -11.63 -0.36
N ALA A 114 7.84 -11.86 0.94
CA ALA A 114 7.79 -13.19 1.53
C ALA A 114 6.67 -14.08 0.96
N MET A 115 5.56 -13.46 0.52
CA MET A 115 4.40 -14.16 -0.04
C MET A 115 4.32 -14.09 -1.57
N ALA A 116 5.36 -13.59 -2.26
CA ALA A 116 5.31 -13.36 -3.71
C ALA A 116 4.90 -14.63 -4.49
N GLU A 117 5.47 -15.79 -4.15
CA GLU A 117 5.16 -17.08 -4.79
C GLU A 117 3.70 -17.52 -4.58
N ALA A 118 3.05 -17.07 -3.50
CA ALA A 118 1.65 -17.40 -3.25
C ALA A 118 0.68 -16.60 -4.13
N THR A 119 1.16 -15.55 -4.81
CA THR A 119 0.34 -14.65 -5.64
C THR A 119 0.49 -14.85 -7.15
N GLY A 120 1.34 -15.80 -7.57
CA GLY A 120 1.62 -16.13 -8.98
C GLY A 120 1.61 -17.62 -9.25
#